data_AF-A0A069IB68-F1
#
_entry.id   AF-A0A069IB68-F1
#
_cell.length_a   1.000
_cell.length_b   1.000
_cell.length_c   1.000
_cell.angle_alpha   90.00
_cell.angle_beta   90.00
_cell.angle_gamma   90.00
#
_symmetry.space_group_name_H-M   'P 1'
#
loop_
_entity.id
_entity.type
_entity.pdbx_description
1 polymer ?
#
loop_
_entity_poly.entity_id
_entity_poly.type
_entity_poly.pdbx_seq_one_letter_code
_entity_poly.pdbx_strand_id
1 'polypeptide(L)'
;MTGLAVHYGSTAFLLVSVLLTIVFGTILEGAPALILFGPLLAPIAGQAGVHPLHFGTVMVIAMGFGLFMPPLGLGLFATCAMTGTRVEQVAGPMLKYLALLLLILLLLVLMPSLTLWLPRLMRLA
;
A
#
# COMPACT_ATOMS: atom_id res chain seq x y z
N MET A 1 -5.80 -1.15 30.00
CA MET A 1 -5.97 -2.40 29.22
C MET A 1 -6.44 -2.17 27.77
N THR A 2 -6.84 -0.96 27.38
CA THR A 2 -7.30 -0.60 26.02
C THR A 2 -6.17 -0.27 25.02
N GLY A 3 -4.95 0.04 25.50
CA GLY A 3 -3.82 0.43 24.63
C GLY A 3 -3.21 -0.71 23.82
N LEU A 4 -3.06 -1.92 24.39
CA LEU A 4 -2.54 -3.09 23.66
C LEU A 4 -3.57 -3.63 22.66
N ALA A 5 -4.86 -3.72 23.04
CA ALA A 5 -5.90 -4.22 22.16
C ALA A 5 -6.12 -3.33 20.92
N VAL A 6 -6.02 -2.01 21.07
CA VAL A 6 -6.04 -1.07 19.94
C VAL A 6 -4.77 -1.18 19.10
N HIS A 7 -3.59 -1.37 19.70
CA HIS A 7 -2.36 -1.57 18.92
C HIS A 7 -2.41 -2.84 18.07
N TYR A 8 -2.83 -3.98 18.64
CA TYR A 8 -2.97 -5.24 17.89
C TYR A 8 -4.12 -5.20 16.88
N GLY A 9 -5.25 -4.56 17.22
CA GLY A 9 -6.39 -4.39 16.30
C GLY A 9 -6.11 -3.43 15.14
N SER A 10 -5.39 -2.34 15.40
CA SER A 10 -5.01 -1.33 14.40
C SER A 10 -4.00 -1.88 13.39
N THR A 11 -2.99 -2.61 13.86
CA THR A 11 -2.02 -3.28 12.97
C THR A 11 -2.66 -4.42 12.17
N ALA A 12 -3.54 -5.21 12.78
CA ALA A 12 -4.28 -6.25 12.06
C ALA A 12 -5.20 -5.66 10.98
N PHE A 13 -5.91 -4.57 11.30
CA PHE A 13 -6.73 -3.85 10.32
C PHE A 13 -5.89 -3.30 9.16
N LEU A 14 -4.75 -2.68 9.44
CA LEU A 14 -3.82 -2.19 8.42
C LEU A 14 -3.30 -3.32 7.53
N LEU A 15 -2.91 -4.46 8.11
CA LEU A 15 -2.45 -5.63 7.36
C LEU A 15 -3.52 -6.19 6.42
N VAL A 16 -4.75 -6.34 6.92
CA VAL A 16 -5.89 -6.80 6.10
C VAL A 16 -6.18 -5.79 5.00
N SER A 17 -6.15 -4.50 5.31
CA SER A 17 -6.38 -3.43 4.35
C SER A 17 -5.30 -3.42 3.26
N VAL A 18 -4.03 -3.60 3.63
CA VAL A 18 -2.90 -3.72 2.70
C VAL A 18 -3.06 -4.94 1.79
N LEU A 19 -3.38 -6.10 2.35
CA LEU A 19 -3.64 -7.31 1.55
C LEU A 19 -4.77 -7.11 0.56
N LEU A 20 -5.88 -6.53 1.02
CA LEU A 20 -7.02 -6.20 0.18
C LEU A 20 -6.61 -5.26 -0.96
N THR A 21 -5.88 -4.19 -0.65
CA THR A 21 -5.41 -3.21 -1.64
C THR A 21 -4.38 -3.78 -2.61
N ILE A 22 -3.53 -4.71 -2.19
CA ILE A 22 -2.63 -5.42 -3.10
C ILE A 22 -3.44 -6.27 -4.09
N VAL A 23 -4.41 -7.04 -3.61
CA VAL A 23 -5.26 -7.87 -4.47
C VAL A 23 -6.03 -7.00 -5.45
N PHE A 24 -6.72 -5.97 -4.98
CA PHE A 24 -7.45 -5.06 -5.87
C PHE A 24 -6.52 -4.22 -6.75
N GLY A 25 -5.32 -3.86 -6.30
CA GLY A 25 -4.33 -3.13 -7.09
C GLY A 25 -3.70 -3.96 -8.20
N THR A 26 -3.76 -5.30 -8.11
CA THR A 26 -3.42 -6.16 -9.26
C THR A 26 -4.54 -6.17 -10.31
N ILE A 27 -5.81 -6.10 -9.90
CA ILE A 27 -6.98 -6.26 -10.78
C ILE A 27 -7.48 -4.93 -11.36
N LEU A 28 -7.37 -3.85 -10.59
CA LEU A 28 -7.80 -2.51 -10.94
C LEU A 28 -6.57 -1.65 -11.23
N GLU A 29 -6.68 -0.76 -12.21
CA GLU A 29 -5.72 0.34 -12.37
C GLU A 29 -5.65 1.14 -11.06
N GLY A 30 -4.47 1.67 -10.71
CA GLY A 30 -4.19 2.16 -9.36
C GLY A 30 -5.06 3.35 -8.92
N ALA A 31 -5.66 4.12 -9.84
CA ALA A 31 -6.54 5.21 -9.46
C ALA A 31 -7.94 4.76 -8.97
N PRO A 32 -8.70 3.93 -9.73
CA PRO A 32 -10.06 3.54 -9.34
C PRO A 32 -10.15 2.81 -8.00
N ALA A 33 -9.19 1.94 -7.66
CA ALA A 33 -9.23 1.27 -6.35
C ALA A 33 -8.98 2.26 -5.19
N LEU A 34 -8.13 3.28 -5.33
CA LEU A 34 -7.90 4.26 -4.26
C LEU A 34 -9.11 5.17 -4.08
N ILE A 35 -9.77 5.53 -5.19
CA ILE A 35 -11.01 6.32 -5.17
C ILE A 35 -12.14 5.55 -4.49
N LEU A 36 -12.21 4.22 -4.68
CA LEU A 36 -13.21 3.36 -4.04
C LEU A 36 -12.88 3.09 -2.56
N PHE A 37 -11.68 2.57 -2.28
CA PHE A 37 -11.28 2.11 -0.96
C PHE A 37 -10.87 3.24 -0.02
N GLY A 38 -10.37 4.35 -0.53
CA GLY A 38 -9.98 5.52 0.26
C GLY A 38 -11.10 5.99 1.19
N PRO A 39 -12.25 6.45 0.68
CA PRO A 39 -13.36 6.90 1.51
C PRO A 39 -14.06 5.77 2.27
N LEU A 40 -14.00 4.53 1.78
CA LEU A 40 -14.62 3.38 2.44
C LEU A 40 -13.83 2.97 3.71
N LEU A 41 -12.51 2.91 3.61
CA LEU A 41 -11.63 2.42 4.68
C LEU A 41 -11.13 3.53 5.60
N ALA A 42 -11.05 4.79 5.14
CA ALA A 42 -10.65 5.94 5.96
C ALA A 42 -11.45 6.10 7.28
N PRO A 43 -12.79 6.03 7.31
CA PRO A 43 -13.55 6.15 8.57
C PRO A 43 -13.32 4.96 9.51
N ILE A 44 -12.99 3.78 8.97
CA ILE A 44 -12.67 2.58 9.75
C ILE A 44 -11.27 2.72 10.34
N ALA A 45 -10.31 3.22 9.55
CA ALA A 45 -8.96 3.53 9.98
C ALA A 45 -8.95 4.57 11.13
N GLY A 46 -9.78 5.61 11.02
CA GLY A 46 -9.95 6.61 12.07
C GLY A 46 -10.50 6.02 13.39
N GLN A 47 -11.49 5.12 13.31
CA GLN A 47 -11.99 4.40 14.48
C GLN A 47 -10.95 3.46 15.09
N ALA A 48 -10.06 2.90 14.28
CA ALA A 48 -8.91 2.08 14.70
C ALA A 48 -7.72 2.91 15.23
N GLY A 49 -7.85 4.24 15.34
CA GLY A 49 -6.81 5.14 15.84
C GLY A 49 -5.66 5.39 14.86
N VAL A 50 -5.83 5.07 13.57
CA VAL A 50 -4.82 5.30 12.53
C VAL A 50 -4.97 6.72 11.98
N HIS A 51 -3.85 7.45 11.89
CA HIS A 51 -3.84 8.78 11.29
C HIS A 51 -4.15 8.68 9.78
N PRO A 52 -5.05 9.51 9.23
CA PRO A 52 -5.49 9.42 7.83
C PRO A 52 -4.35 9.56 6.82
N LEU A 53 -3.36 10.43 7.10
CA LEU A 53 -2.17 10.54 6.24
C LEU A 53 -1.35 9.25 6.22
N HIS A 54 -1.16 8.60 7.37
CA HIS A 54 -0.43 7.34 7.44
C HIS A 54 -1.17 6.23 6.70
N PHE A 55 -2.48 6.12 6.93
CA PHE A 55 -3.34 5.19 6.22
C PHE A 55 -3.27 5.39 4.70
N GLY A 56 -3.39 6.64 4.23
CA GLY A 56 -3.30 6.97 2.81
C GLY A 56 -1.95 6.59 2.21
N THR A 57 -0.84 6.90 2.88
CA THR A 57 0.50 6.52 2.40
C THR A 57 0.65 5.00 2.29
N VAL A 58 0.22 4.25 3.30
CA VAL A 58 0.29 2.78 3.30
C VAL A 58 -0.57 2.20 2.17
N MET A 59 -1.78 2.72 1.97
CA MET A 59 -2.68 2.33 0.87
C MET A 59 -2.05 2.59 -0.50
N VAL A 60 -1.47 3.77 -0.74
CA VAL A 60 -0.86 4.11 -2.03
C VAL A 60 0.33 3.19 -2.34
N ILE A 61 1.17 2.91 -1.35
CA ILE A 61 2.34 2.03 -1.53
C ILE A 61 1.91 0.57 -1.75
N ALA A 62 0.93 0.09 -0.98
CA ALA A 62 0.34 -1.23 -1.18
C ALA A 62 -0.30 -1.36 -2.57
N MET A 63 -0.92 -0.30 -3.08
CA MET A 63 -1.46 -0.28 -4.43
C MET A 63 -0.36 -0.38 -5.49
N GLY A 64 0.68 0.44 -5.37
CA GLY A 64 1.83 0.40 -6.28
C GLY A 64 2.49 -0.97 -6.30
N PHE A 65 2.56 -1.64 -5.15
CA PHE A 65 3.02 -3.02 -5.05
C PHE A 65 2.14 -3.98 -5.87
N GLY A 66 0.82 -3.91 -5.73
CA GLY A 66 -0.12 -4.74 -6.51
C GLY A 66 -0.01 -4.48 -8.02
N LEU A 67 0.10 -3.21 -8.43
CA LEU A 67 0.12 -2.81 -9.84
C LEU A 67 1.31 -3.40 -10.62
N PHE A 68 2.43 -3.64 -9.95
CA PHE A 68 3.67 -4.14 -10.56
C PHE A 68 3.96 -5.61 -10.26
N MET A 69 3.10 -6.30 -9.51
CA MET A 69 3.32 -7.68 -9.10
C MET A 69 3.22 -8.65 -10.31
N PRO A 70 4.29 -9.37 -10.70
CA PRO A 70 4.35 -10.15 -11.95
C PRO A 70 3.20 -11.11 -12.29
N PRO A 71 2.54 -11.82 -11.36
CA PRO A 71 1.43 -12.72 -11.73
C PRO A 71 0.19 -12.00 -12.27
N LEU A 72 -0.10 -10.78 -11.83
CA LEU A 72 -1.37 -10.09 -12.13
C LEU A 72 -1.23 -8.56 -12.32
N GLY A 73 -0.04 -8.00 -12.23
CA GLY A 73 0.20 -6.56 -12.20
C GLY A 73 -0.05 -5.90 -13.55
N LEU A 74 -1.26 -5.39 -13.73
CA LEU A 74 -1.69 -4.74 -14.98
C LEU A 74 -0.75 -3.61 -15.42
N GLY A 75 -0.13 -2.89 -14.49
CA GLY A 75 0.85 -1.86 -14.82
C GLY A 75 2.14 -2.43 -15.41
N LEU A 76 2.62 -3.58 -14.93
CA LEU A 76 3.76 -4.27 -15.54
C LEU A 76 3.41 -4.73 -16.96
N PHE A 77 2.25 -5.36 -17.15
CA PHE A 77 1.82 -5.85 -18.47
C PHE A 77 1.58 -4.71 -19.46
N ALA A 78 0.92 -3.63 -19.04
CA ALA A 78 0.70 -2.44 -19.86
C ALA A 78 2.03 -1.80 -20.28
N THR A 79 2.98 -1.66 -19.36
CA THR A 79 4.31 -1.10 -19.67
C THR A 79 5.07 -1.98 -20.66
N CYS A 80 5.03 -3.31 -20.50
CA CYS A 80 5.64 -4.24 -21.45
C CYS A 80 4.99 -4.14 -22.84
N ALA A 81 3.66 -4.00 -22.90
CA ALA A 81 2.93 -3.82 -24.16
C ALA A 81 3.30 -2.51 -24.88
N MET A 82 3.48 -1.41 -24.14
CA MET A 82 3.88 -0.11 -24.70
C MET A 82 5.34 -0.08 -25.16
N THR A 83 6.23 -0.77 -24.44
CA THR A 83 7.68 -0.78 -24.73
C THR A 83 8.11 -1.90 -25.67
N GLY A 84 7.24 -2.87 -25.95
CA GLY A 84 7.54 -4.06 -26.76
C GLY A 84 8.49 -5.05 -26.07
N THR A 85 8.71 -4.92 -24.76
CA THR A 85 9.57 -5.82 -23.99
C THR A 85 8.80 -7.04 -23.50
N ARG A 86 9.49 -8.18 -23.35
CA ARG A 86 8.86 -9.42 -22.86
C ARG A 86 8.77 -9.41 -21.34
N VAL A 87 7.62 -9.81 -20.81
CA VAL A 87 7.37 -9.85 -19.36
C VAL A 87 8.37 -10.75 -18.65
N GLU A 88 8.83 -11.86 -19.26
CA GLU A 88 9.81 -12.75 -18.62
C GLU A 88 11.15 -12.07 -18.37
N GLN A 89 11.54 -11.11 -19.23
CA GLN A 89 12.81 -10.37 -19.09
C GLN A 89 12.73 -9.32 -17.98
N VAL A 90 11.55 -8.76 -17.76
CA VAL A 90 11.32 -7.67 -16.79
C VAL A 90 10.94 -8.24 -15.41
N ALA A 91 10.19 -9.34 -15.35
CA ALA A 91 9.66 -9.92 -14.12
C ALA A 91 10.76 -10.26 -13.10
N GLY A 92 11.89 -10.83 -13.54
CA GLY A 92 13.02 -11.18 -12.67
C GLY A 92 13.61 -9.95 -11.95
N PRO A 93 14.07 -8.92 -12.69
CA PRO A 93 14.48 -7.65 -12.10
C PRO A 93 13.40 -6.97 -11.25
N MET A 94 12.14 -7.02 -11.71
CA MET A 94 10.99 -6.42 -11.01
C MET A 94 10.80 -7.01 -9.62
N LEU A 95 11.01 -8.32 -9.44
CA LEU A 95 10.86 -8.98 -8.14
C LEU A 95 11.83 -8.42 -7.08
N LYS A 96 13.04 -8.00 -7.47
CA LYS A 96 13.99 -7.37 -6.55
C LYS A 96 13.48 -6.01 -6.08
N TYR A 97 12.94 -5.22 -7.00
CA TYR A 97 12.30 -3.96 -6.68
C TYR A 97 11.08 -4.17 -5.78
N LEU A 98 10.26 -5.17 -6.11
CA LEU A 98 9.06 -5.52 -5.37
C LEU A 98 9.39 -5.99 -3.95
N ALA A 99 10.47 -6.74 -3.75
CA ALA A 99 10.96 -7.13 -2.43
C ALA A 99 11.38 -5.93 -1.58
N LEU A 100 12.07 -4.94 -2.17
CA LEU A 100 12.41 -3.70 -1.48
C LEU A 100 11.15 -2.90 -1.11
N LEU A 101 10.18 -2.84 -2.03
CA LEU A 101 8.91 -2.16 -1.80
C LEU A 101 8.08 -2.83 -0.69
N LEU A 102 8.08 -4.16 -0.63
CA LEU A 102 7.46 -4.93 0.45
C LEU A 102 8.11 -4.63 1.79
N LEU A 103 9.44 -4.54 1.81
CA LEU A 103 10.19 -4.23 3.03
C LEU A 103 9.85 -2.82 3.53
N ILE A 104 9.80 -1.83 2.64
CA ILE A 104 9.38 -0.46 2.98
C ILE A 104 7.93 -0.46 3.47
N LEU A 105 7.02 -1.19 2.80
CA LEU A 105 5.63 -1.28 3.20
C LEU A 105 5.47 -1.87 4.61
N LEU A 106 6.17 -2.96 4.90
CA LEU A 106 6.21 -3.56 6.25
C LEU A 106 6.78 -2.59 7.28
N LEU A 107 7.86 -1.89 6.94
CA LEU A 107 8.48 -0.91 7.83
C LEU A 107 7.49 0.22 8.17
N LEU A 108 6.73 0.71 7.19
CA LEU A 108 5.72 1.74 7.40
C LEU A 108 4.57 1.25 8.28
N VAL A 109 4.05 0.05 8.02
CA VAL A 109 2.98 -0.57 8.83
C VAL A 109 3.42 -0.74 10.30
N LEU A 110 4.69 -1.06 10.54
CA LEU A 110 5.24 -1.26 11.88
C LEU A 110 5.68 0.05 12.56
N MET A 111 6.10 1.06 11.79
CA MET A 111 6.59 2.36 12.29
C MET A 111 5.82 3.54 11.68
N PRO A 112 4.63 3.88 12.19
CA PRO A 112 3.85 5.03 11.73
C PRO A 112 4.58 6.37 11.93
N SER A 113 5.55 6.40 12.85
CA SER A 113 6.43 7.55 13.08
C SER A 113 7.18 7.97 11.82
N LEU A 114 7.59 7.05 10.95
CA LEU A 114 8.33 7.39 9.72
C LEU A 114 7.46 8.21 8.77
N THR A 115 6.19 7.84 8.62
CA THR A 115 5.26 8.59 7.77
C THR A 115 4.84 9.91 8.40
N LEU A 116 4.64 9.94 9.72
CA LEU A 116 4.09 11.09 10.44
C LEU A 116 5.16 12.08 10.92
N TRP A 117 6.45 11.78 10.78
CA TRP A 117 7.52 12.67 11.23
C TRP A 117 7.59 13.94 10.36
N LEU A 118 7.58 13.78 9.04
CA LEU A 118 7.63 14.90 8.10
C LEU A 118 6.35 15.77 8.13
N PRO A 119 5.12 15.19 8.13
CA PRO A 119 3.89 15.96 8.30
C PRO A 119 3.83 16.74 9.62
N ARG A 120 4.31 16.17 10.74
CA ARG A 120 4.37 16.88 12.02
C ARG A 120 5.32 18.08 11.97
N LEU A 121 6.45 17.96 11.28
CA LEU A 121 7.40 19.06 11.10
C LEU A 121 6.77 20.21 10.27
N MET A 122 5.95 19.87 9.28
CA MET A 122 5.24 20.84 8.44
C MET A 122 3.89 21.31 9.01
N ARG A 123 3.51 20.90 10.24
CA ARG A 123 2.21 21.19 10.89
C ARG A 123 0.98 20.71 10.11
N LEU A 124 1.11 19.64 9.33
CA LEU A 124 0.02 19.00 8.57
C LEU A 124 -0.62 17.79 9.30
N ALA A 125 -0.11 17.42 10.47
CA ALA A 125 -0.56 16.28 11.29
C ALA A 125 -0.63 16.65 12.77
#